data_AF-A0A0B8WJP5-F1
#
_entry.id   AF-A0A0B8WJP5-F1
#
_cell.length_a   1.000
_cell.length_b   1.000
_cell.length_c   1.000
_cell.angle_alpha   90.00
_cell.angle_beta   90.00
_cell.angle_gamma   90.00
#
_symmetry.space_group_name_H-M   'P 1'
#
loop_
_entity.id
_entity.type
_entity.pdbx_description
1 polymer ?
#
loop_
_entity_poly.entity_id
_entity_poly.type
_entity_poly.pdbx_seq_one_letter_code
_entity_poly.pdbx_strand_id
1 'polypeptide(L)'
;MYEVIKHAAVMSDQGWIFLGKCHSDCFHQMRNVGVENPKGSFNQGFVTNHGRFVPRNRALDIAVAAGQCERGPADVLISEMLWSERDAGRFNYDSINGYTPKLVKQNYKYAVCRGSKALGTACGSCERCLENQ
;
A
#
# COMPACT_ATOMS: atom_id res chain seq x y z
N MET A 1 -3.72 12.79 -10.98
CA MET A 1 -3.32 11.62 -10.17
C MET A 1 -3.16 12.10 -8.75
N TYR A 2 -3.72 11.40 -7.76
CA TYR A 2 -3.48 11.73 -6.36
C TYR A 2 -2.02 11.44 -6.00
N GLU A 3 -1.49 12.25 -5.10
CA GLU A 3 -0.19 11.98 -4.51
C GLU A 3 -0.29 10.81 -3.55
N VAL A 4 0.71 9.92 -3.58
CA VAL A 4 0.76 8.71 -2.74
C VAL A 4 2.09 8.62 -2.01
N ILE A 5 2.06 8.02 -0.81
CA ILE A 5 3.23 7.63 -0.03
C ILE A 5 3.88 6.39 -0.65
N LYS A 6 5.18 6.47 -0.92
CA LYS A 6 5.97 5.40 -1.55
C LYS A 6 6.93 4.72 -0.58
N HIS A 7 7.62 5.47 0.26
CA HIS A 7 8.61 4.91 1.19
C HIS A 7 8.53 5.60 2.55
N ALA A 8 8.84 4.86 3.62
CA ALA A 8 9.27 5.49 4.86
C ALA A 8 10.61 6.19 4.61
N ALA A 9 10.82 7.32 5.26
CA ALA A 9 12.02 8.12 5.06
C ALA A 9 12.55 8.71 6.36
N VAL A 10 13.87 8.84 6.46
CA VAL A 10 14.55 9.62 7.51
C VAL A 10 15.53 10.58 6.85
N MET A 11 15.45 11.86 7.21
CA MET A 11 16.37 12.90 6.76
C MET A 11 17.52 13.07 7.78
N SER A 12 18.78 13.01 7.36
CA SER A 12 19.90 13.35 8.24
C SER A 12 19.99 14.86 8.45
N ASP A 13 20.72 15.28 9.49
CA ASP A 13 20.99 16.72 9.72
C ASP A 13 21.86 17.35 8.62
N GLN A 14 22.48 16.51 7.77
CA GLN A 14 23.22 16.90 6.57
C GLN A 14 22.34 16.96 5.32
N GLY A 15 21.03 16.69 5.42
CA GLY A 15 20.06 16.76 4.31
C GLY A 15 19.95 15.50 3.45
N TRP A 16 20.59 14.39 3.82
CA TRP A 16 20.47 13.12 3.11
C TRP A 16 19.15 12.44 3.45
N ILE A 17 18.49 11.83 2.47
CA ILE A 17 17.23 11.10 2.68
C ILE A 17 17.50 9.61 2.53
N PHE A 18 17.22 8.86 3.59
CA PHE A 18 17.30 7.40 3.61
C PHE A 18 15.90 6.81 3.52
N LEU A 19 15.70 5.83 2.64
CA LEU A 19 14.39 5.24 2.33
C LEU A 19 14.31 3.80 2.78
N GLY A 20 13.14 3.35 3.24
CA GLY A 20 12.96 1.96 3.67
C GLY A 20 11.52 1.52 3.79
N LYS A 21 11.31 0.26 4.18
CA LYS A 21 9.97 -0.27 4.48
C LYS A 21 9.42 0.37 5.75
N CYS A 22 10.27 0.58 6.73
CA CYS A 22 9.97 1.30 7.97
C CYS A 22 11.15 2.22 8.36
N HIS A 23 10.95 3.07 9.36
CA HIS A 23 12.01 3.98 9.83
C HIS A 23 13.22 3.24 10.39
N SER A 24 13.04 2.03 10.96
CA SER A 24 14.15 1.19 11.41
C SER A 24 15.11 0.85 10.27
N ASP A 25 14.59 0.49 9.09
CA ASP A 25 15.42 0.20 7.90
C ASP A 25 16.20 1.44 7.45
N CYS A 26 15.59 2.63 7.54
CA CYS A 26 16.22 3.89 7.19
C CYS A 26 17.41 4.18 8.11
N PHE A 27 17.24 4.00 9.42
CA PHE A 27 18.32 4.16 10.41
C PHE A 27 19.42 3.12 10.23
N HIS A 28 19.09 1.88 9.86
CA HIS A 28 20.11 0.89 9.53
C HIS A 28 20.96 1.30 8.33
N GLN A 29 20.34 1.78 7.25
CA GLN A 29 21.07 2.28 6.08
C GLN A 29 21.94 3.49 6.40
N MET A 30 21.41 4.44 7.18
CA MET A 30 22.14 5.62 7.63
C MET A 30 23.42 5.24 8.40
N ARG A 31 23.31 4.31 9.35
CA ARG A 31 24.47 3.78 10.10
C ARG A 31 25.48 3.06 9.22
N ASN A 32 25.01 2.29 8.23
CA ASN A 32 25.90 1.53 7.34
C ASN A 32 26.78 2.42 6.46
N VAL A 33 26.36 3.66 6.20
CA VAL A 33 27.16 4.65 5.45
C VAL A 33 27.89 5.65 6.35
N GLY A 34 27.90 5.42 7.66
CA GLY A 34 28.60 6.27 8.62
C GLY A 34 27.95 7.64 8.84
N VAL A 35 26.67 7.81 8.53
CA VAL A 35 25.93 9.04 8.82
C VAL A 35 25.34 8.94 10.23
N GLU A 36 25.50 9.99 11.03
CA GLU A 36 24.96 10.04 12.39
C GLU A 36 23.43 10.15 12.36
N ASN A 37 22.79 9.49 13.34
CA ASN A 37 21.34 9.57 13.51
C ASN A 37 20.95 11.00 13.93
N PRO A 38 19.90 11.57 13.31
CA PRO A 38 19.41 12.88 13.69
C PRO A 38 18.86 12.90 15.11
N LYS A 39 19.04 14.02 15.80
CA LYS A 39 18.54 14.22 17.17
C LYS A 39 17.05 14.59 17.13
N GLY A 40 16.18 13.60 17.10
CA GLY A 40 14.73 13.79 17.29
C GLY A 40 13.84 13.09 16.28
N SER A 41 12.53 13.21 16.47
CA SER A 41 11.51 12.58 15.62
C SER A 41 11.12 13.41 14.40
N PHE A 42 11.45 14.71 14.36
CA PHE A 42 11.09 15.62 13.27
C PHE A 42 11.67 15.21 11.92
N ASN A 43 12.78 14.48 11.94
CA ASN A 43 13.47 14.02 10.75
C ASN A 43 12.88 12.71 10.18
N GLN A 44 11.90 12.12 10.86
CA GLN A 44 11.19 10.93 10.40
C GLN A 44 9.98 11.37 9.57
N GLY A 45 9.84 10.79 8.39
CA GLY A 45 8.80 11.15 7.45
C GLY A 45 8.61 10.08 6.39
N PHE A 46 8.19 10.51 5.21
CA PHE A 46 7.91 9.65 4.08
C PHE A 46 8.29 10.34 2.77
N VAL A 47 8.53 9.57 1.72
CA VAL A 47 8.68 10.10 0.36
C VAL A 47 7.46 9.74 -0.48
N THR A 48 6.99 10.70 -1.26
CA THR A 48 5.82 10.52 -2.14
C THR A 48 6.21 10.09 -3.56
N ASN A 49 5.23 9.76 -4.40
CA ASN A 49 5.47 9.45 -5.81
C ASN A 49 6.03 10.62 -6.63
N HIS A 50 6.04 11.83 -6.07
CA HIS A 50 6.69 13.00 -6.66
C HIS A 50 8.13 13.19 -6.18
N GLY A 51 8.68 12.25 -5.41
CA GLY A 51 10.07 12.30 -4.93
C GLY A 51 10.31 13.30 -3.80
N ARG A 52 9.26 13.88 -3.22
CA ARG A 52 9.39 14.86 -2.14
C ARG A 52 9.30 14.20 -0.77
N PHE A 53 10.10 14.67 0.18
CA PHE A 53 9.99 14.31 1.59
C PHE A 53 8.81 15.04 2.25
N VAL A 54 8.05 14.34 3.09
CA VAL A 54 6.95 14.90 3.87
C VAL A 54 7.01 14.41 5.33
N PRO A 55 6.75 15.28 6.32
CA PRO A 55 6.69 14.88 7.73
C PRO A 55 5.47 13.98 8.00
N ARG A 56 5.50 13.21 9.09
CA ARG A 56 4.50 12.16 9.39
C ARG A 56 3.05 12.63 9.45
N ASN A 57 2.81 13.81 10.03
CA ASN A 57 1.46 14.41 10.10
C ASN A 57 0.92 14.70 8.69
N ARG A 58 1.73 15.32 7.83
CA ARG A 58 1.32 15.61 6.45
C ARG A 58 1.22 14.35 5.61
N ALA A 59 2.06 13.36 5.87
CA ALA A 59 2.00 12.07 5.18
C ALA A 59 0.69 11.33 5.47
N LEU A 60 0.15 11.45 6.69
CA LEU A 60 -1.15 10.87 7.05
C LEU A 60 -2.28 11.46 6.19
N ASP A 61 -2.32 12.78 6.05
CA ASP A 61 -3.33 13.44 5.20
C ASP A 61 -3.29 12.93 3.76
N ILE A 62 -2.08 12.79 3.21
CA ILE A 62 -1.85 12.30 1.84
C ILE A 62 -2.29 10.84 1.72
N ALA A 63 -1.85 9.98 2.65
CA ALA A 63 -2.17 8.57 2.63
C ALA A 63 -3.67 8.31 2.76
N VAL A 64 -4.37 9.05 3.64
CA VAL A 64 -5.83 8.95 3.80
C VAL A 64 -6.54 9.45 2.56
N ALA A 65 -6.15 10.61 2.01
CA ALA A 65 -6.76 11.17 0.79
C ALA A 65 -6.58 10.25 -0.42
N ALA A 66 -5.46 9.52 -0.49
CA ALA A 66 -5.19 8.54 -1.53
C ALA A 66 -5.75 7.13 -1.26
N GLY A 67 -6.43 6.92 -0.12
CA GLY A 67 -6.99 5.62 0.26
C GLY A 67 -5.93 4.55 0.58
N GLN A 68 -4.71 4.95 0.95
CA GLN A 68 -3.64 4.01 1.33
C GLN A 68 -3.78 3.50 2.77
N CYS A 69 -4.39 4.30 3.65
CA CYS A 69 -4.72 3.88 5.00
C CYS A 69 -5.98 4.60 5.49
N GLU A 70 -6.54 4.10 6.57
CA GLU A 70 -7.59 4.79 7.32
C GLU A 70 -6.96 5.68 8.39
N ARG A 71 -7.65 6.74 8.80
CA ARG A 71 -7.16 7.61 9.87
C ARG A 71 -7.29 6.87 11.21
N GLY A 72 -6.16 6.56 11.83
CA GLY A 72 -6.10 5.98 13.16
C GLY A 72 -6.31 7.01 14.28
N PRO A 73 -6.27 6.58 15.55
CA PRO A 73 -6.40 7.46 16.70
C PRO A 73 -5.19 8.40 16.89
N ALA A 74 -4.05 8.10 16.28
CA ALA A 74 -2.89 8.96 16.28
C ALA A 74 -2.90 9.88 15.05
N ASP A 75 -2.63 11.18 15.24
CA ASP A 75 -2.54 12.18 14.15
C ASP A 75 -1.20 12.13 13.38
N VAL A 76 -0.60 10.95 13.29
CA VAL A 76 0.64 10.73 12.55
C VAL A 76 0.58 9.41 11.80
N LEU A 77 1.17 9.37 10.61
CA LEU A 77 1.36 8.13 9.87
C LEU A 77 2.56 7.37 10.44
N ILE A 78 2.35 6.10 10.81
CA ILE A 78 3.42 5.13 11.02
C ILE A 78 3.52 4.23 9.79
N SER A 79 4.73 3.75 9.47
CA SER A 79 4.96 2.97 8.24
C SER A 79 4.12 1.69 8.18
N GLU A 80 3.89 1.09 9.34
CA GLU A 80 3.19 -0.17 9.55
C GLU A 80 1.74 -0.09 9.08
N MET A 81 1.08 1.07 9.20
CA MET A 81 -0.28 1.28 8.68
C MET A 81 -0.41 1.06 7.17
N LEU A 82 0.71 1.06 6.43
CA LEU A 82 0.71 0.80 4.99
C LEU A 82 0.90 -0.69 4.69
N TRP A 83 1.81 -1.39 5.40
CA TRP A 83 2.26 -2.73 5.00
C TRP A 83 2.02 -3.86 6.01
N SER A 84 1.83 -3.53 7.30
CA SER A 84 1.67 -4.51 8.38
C SER A 84 0.20 -4.88 8.55
N GLU A 85 -0.13 -6.17 8.43
CA GLU A 85 -1.53 -6.64 8.61
C GLU A 85 -2.04 -6.39 10.03
N ARG A 86 -1.15 -6.42 11.02
CA ARG A 86 -1.47 -6.08 12.42
C ARG A 86 -2.00 -4.65 12.57
N ASP A 87 -1.57 -3.77 11.67
CA ASP A 87 -1.86 -2.34 11.69
C ASP A 87 -2.79 -1.95 10.52
N ALA A 88 -3.60 -2.91 10.04
CA ALA A 88 -4.53 -2.77 8.93
C ALA A 88 -3.90 -2.42 7.56
N GLY A 89 -2.58 -2.62 7.41
CA GLY A 89 -1.84 -2.39 6.19
C GLY A 89 -2.26 -3.28 5.03
N ARG A 90 -2.51 -2.65 3.88
CA ARG A 90 -3.03 -3.30 2.65
C ARG A 90 -2.00 -3.37 1.50
N PHE A 91 -0.78 -2.93 1.75
CA PHE A 91 0.26 -2.81 0.73
C PHE A 91 1.38 -3.84 0.97
N ASN A 92 1.99 -4.30 -0.12
CA ASN A 92 3.30 -4.92 -0.12
C ASN A 92 4.37 -3.82 -0.15
N TYR A 93 5.60 -4.16 0.18
CA TYR A 93 6.74 -3.27 0.02
C TYR A 93 7.80 -3.89 -0.90
N ASP A 94 8.27 -3.08 -1.84
CA ASP A 94 9.41 -3.36 -2.71
C ASP A 94 10.44 -2.22 -2.58
N SER A 95 11.74 -2.51 -2.64
CA SER A 95 12.76 -1.47 -2.42
C SER A 95 12.82 -0.45 -3.56
N ILE A 96 12.42 -0.84 -4.77
CA ILE A 96 12.42 0.03 -5.96
C ILE A 96 11.08 0.77 -6.07
N ASN A 97 9.99 0.03 -5.95
CA ASN A 97 8.64 0.54 -6.19
C ASN A 97 7.94 1.03 -4.92
N GLY A 98 8.50 0.81 -3.73
CA GLY A 98 7.91 1.22 -2.46
C GLY A 98 6.65 0.45 -2.11
N TYR A 99 5.72 1.11 -1.42
CA TYR A 99 4.41 0.53 -1.11
C TYR A 99 3.58 0.34 -2.39
N THR A 100 3.14 -0.89 -2.62
CA THR A 100 2.32 -1.30 -3.76
C THR A 100 1.08 -2.07 -3.26
N PRO A 101 -0.11 -1.87 -3.85
CA PRO A 101 -1.31 -2.58 -3.39
C PRO A 101 -1.10 -4.10 -3.44
N LYS A 102 -1.56 -4.82 -2.41
CA LYS A 102 -1.65 -6.29 -2.48
C LYS A 102 -2.61 -6.64 -3.62
N LEU A 103 -2.16 -7.47 -4.57
CA LEU A 103 -3.05 -8.05 -5.55
C LEU A 103 -4.07 -8.90 -4.81
N VAL A 104 -5.31 -8.44 -4.72
CA VAL A 104 -6.41 -9.27 -4.26
C VAL A 104 -6.56 -10.36 -5.32
N LYS A 105 -6.32 -11.63 -4.96
CA LYS A 105 -6.71 -12.75 -5.80
C LYS A 105 -8.23 -12.71 -5.93
N GLN A 106 -8.74 -11.99 -6.92
CA GLN A 106 -10.14 -12.07 -7.28
C GLN A 106 -10.35 -13.46 -7.86
N ASN A 107 -10.96 -14.33 -7.06
CA ASN A 107 -11.54 -15.58 -7.54
C ASN A 107 -12.72 -15.23 -8.45
N TYR A 108 -12.43 -14.74 -9.65
CA TYR A 108 -13.43 -14.60 -10.68
C TYR A 108 -13.87 -16.00 -11.08
N LYS A 109 -14.97 -16.47 -10.48
CA LYS A 109 -15.72 -17.61 -11.00
C LYS A 109 -16.40 -17.15 -12.28
N TYR A 110 -15.73 -17.27 -13.41
CA TYR A 110 -16.38 -17.13 -14.70
C TYR A 110 -17.27 -18.36 -14.91
N ALA A 111 -18.59 -18.17 -14.90
CA ALA A 111 -19.53 -19.17 -15.38
C ALA A 111 -19.42 -19.22 -16.91
N VAL A 112 -18.74 -20.23 -17.44
CA VAL A 112 -18.75 -20.51 -18.88
C VAL A 112 -20.10 -21.16 -19.20
N CYS A 113 -21.08 -20.37 -19.61
CA CYS A 113 -22.23 -20.90 -20.33
C CYS A 113 -21.70 -21.47 -21.66
N ARG A 114 -21.47 -22.78 -21.71
CA ARG A 114 -21.23 -23.48 -22.97
C ARG A 114 -22.48 -23.30 -23.82
N GLY A 115 -22.43 -22.38 -24.76
CA GLY A 115 -23.45 -22.18 -25.77
C GLY A 115 -23.72 -23.49 -26.49
N SER A 116 -24.90 -24.06 -26.24
CA SER A 116 -25.47 -25.16 -26.99
C SER A 116 -25.62 -24.70 -28.45
N LYS A 117 -24.73 -25.15 -29.34
CA LYS A 117 -25.08 -25.26 -30.76
C LYS A 117 -26.02 -26.46 -30.88
N ALA A 118 -27.30 -26.22 -30.67
CA ALA A 118 -28.37 -27.11 -31.10
C ALA A 118 -29.31 -26.30 -32.00
N LEU A 119 -28.97 -26.23 -33.29
CA LEU A 119 -29.97 -26.14 -34.33
C LEU A 119 -30.57 -27.55 -34.44
N GLY A 120 -31.74 -27.74 -33.85
CA GLY A 120 -32.52 -28.96 -34.00
C GLY A 120 -33.19 -29.41 -32.72
N THR A 121 -34.50 -29.17 -32.67
CA THR A 121 -35.52 -29.79 -31.80
C THR A 121 -35.61 -29.30 -30.35
N ALA A 122 -36.83 -28.90 -29.99
CA ALA A 122 -37.22 -28.40 -28.68
C ALA A 122 -36.82 -29.34 -27.55
N CYS A 123 -36.16 -28.80 -26.52
CA CYS A 123 -36.01 -29.44 -25.23
C CYS A 123 -36.45 -28.44 -24.16
N GLY A 124 -37.62 -28.70 -23.57
CA GLY A 124 -38.10 -28.00 -22.39
C GLY A 124 -37.29 -28.37 -21.15
N SER A 125 -37.36 -27.51 -20.14
CA SER A 125 -36.69 -27.56 -18.82
C SER A 125 -35.33 -26.85 -18.73
N CYS A 126 -35.36 -25.52 -18.71
CA CYS A 126 -34.35 -24.71 -18.00
C CYS A 126 -34.84 -24.53 -16.54
N GLU A 127 -34.70 -25.58 -15.72
CA GLU A 127 -34.76 -25.45 -14.26
C GLU A 127 -33.33 -25.49 -13.72
N ARG A 128 -32.88 -24.33 -13.22
CA ARG A 128 -31.87 -24.08 -12.16
C ARG A 128 -31.03 -22.85 -12.46
N CYS A 129 -31.67 -21.69 -12.33
CA CYS A 129 -31.01 -20.49 -11.85
C CYS A 129 -31.41 -20.27 -10.38
N LEU A 130 -30.93 -21.11 -9.47
CA LEU A 130 -30.96 -20.97 -8.02
C LEU A 130 -29.67 -21.68 -7.54
N GLU A 131 -28.79 -21.17 -6.69
CA GLU A 131 -28.97 -20.34 -5.50
C GLU A 131 -27.68 -19.52 -5.23
N ASN A 132 -27.82 -18.27 -4.80
CA ASN A 132 -26.79 -17.56 -4.03
C ASN A 132 -27.13 -17.76 -2.55
N GLN A 133 -26.24 -18.41 -1.80
CA GLN A 133 -26.06 -18.24 -0.36
C GLN A 133 -24.61 -17.86 -0.11
#